data_AF-A0A7V2WZ95-F1
#
_entry.id   AF-A0A7V2WZ95-F1
#
_cell.length_a   1.000
_cell.length_b   1.000
_cell.length_c   1.000
_cell.angle_alpha   90.00
_cell.angle_beta   90.00
_cell.angle_gamma   90.00
#
_symmetry.space_group_name_H-M   'P 1'
#
loop_
_entity.id
_entity.type
_entity.pdbx_description
1 polymer ?
#
loop_
_entity_poly.entity_id
_entity_poly.type
_entity_poly.pdbx_seq_one_letter_code
_entity_poly.pdbx_strand_id
1 'polypeptide(L)'
;MKKNTKKKPNVGPLVQAAATAGALCAAAAAALAWIGPPGPGGRTALFLLSGTAALLGGASAYVLFRMNRGLRLLAEGIRELHRGDKDLTRRFPRLGWCVLDGIAVELNRFLENMDGLTSTVVGVAQQAGRRMEAVRTSTDRATVGVQDIAERTRELAQAIEEMAGAIQQVASGAETARALSDESREAAAHGGEVVNRTVDLIQGMATSIREATDSIHRLAEQSDRIRGILDVIRDISAQTNLLALNAAIEAARAGESGRGFAVVADEVRSLAQRTQESTTEIESMIGRLQAGTGEVVERMSAIAADSEEAVSHARQTGEVLERISGCIARTADANAQIATAAEEQATVSEQLRSNADAALQTATRVEQLSADAAETTNAVRFTVAEIDMLMGQFRVSHRVDASDIDSSIVHWHDGFLVGVPAMDEQHRRLFELMNDVYRAFRAEDGDQLDRSLQALVELARRHLRDEEALMEAAGYEELASHRECHRKLLADLDAHVERYRQSGSRDALQELLWFLKSWLVDHIYRVDKRYSETLSAHVRTAA
;
A
#
# COMPACT_ATOMS: atom_id res chain seq x y z
N MET A 1 52.93 51.30 19.86
CA MET A 1 52.04 52.47 19.68
C MET A 1 50.62 51.94 19.52
N LYS A 2 49.55 52.34 20.23
CA LYS A 2 49.26 53.37 21.23
C LYS A 2 48.41 52.68 22.32
N LYS A 3 48.69 52.94 23.60
CA LYS A 3 47.82 52.58 24.73
C LYS A 3 46.45 53.22 24.50
N ASN A 4 45.42 52.43 24.20
CA ASN A 4 44.06 52.95 24.05
C ASN A 4 43.49 53.18 25.45
N THR A 5 43.62 54.42 25.92
CA THR A 5 43.06 54.91 27.17
C THR A 5 41.54 54.93 27.06
N LYS A 6 40.88 53.82 27.42
CA LYS A 6 39.46 53.86 27.82
C LYS A 6 39.38 54.86 28.98
N LYS A 7 38.78 56.02 28.73
CA LYS A 7 38.20 56.85 29.81
C LYS A 7 37.14 55.98 30.46
N LYS A 8 37.53 55.21 31.49
CA LYS A 8 36.60 54.79 32.55
C LYS A 8 35.79 56.05 32.91
N PRO A 9 34.46 55.98 33.13
CA PRO A 9 33.79 57.07 33.82
C PRO A 9 34.56 57.22 35.13
N ASN A 10 35.41 58.23 35.18
CA ASN A 10 36.25 58.48 36.31
C ASN A 10 35.26 59.03 37.31
N VAL A 11 34.70 58.15 38.13
CA VAL A 11 33.95 58.50 39.35
C VAL A 11 34.94 58.84 40.46
N GLY A 12 36.22 58.50 40.25
CA GLY A 12 37.36 58.97 41.02
C GLY A 12 37.25 60.45 41.37
N PRO A 13 37.11 61.40 40.43
CA PRO A 13 37.10 62.82 40.75
C PRO A 13 35.88 63.26 41.53
N LEU A 14 34.71 62.60 41.46
CA LEU A 14 33.49 63.04 42.17
C LEU A 14 33.30 62.36 43.53
N VAL A 15 33.61 61.06 43.63
CA VAL A 15 33.62 60.35 44.92
C VAL A 15 34.89 60.69 45.69
N GLN A 16 36.05 60.81 45.03
CA GLN A 16 37.21 61.46 45.64
C GLN A 16 36.90 62.92 45.89
N ALA A 17 36.26 63.72 45.01
CA ALA A 17 35.92 65.10 45.39
C ALA A 17 34.97 65.16 46.59
N ALA A 18 34.00 64.26 46.73
CA ALA A 18 33.10 64.24 47.88
C ALA A 18 33.81 63.77 49.17
N ALA A 19 34.70 62.77 49.06
CA ALA A 19 35.51 62.27 50.17
C ALA A 19 36.63 63.26 50.56
N THR A 20 37.29 63.89 49.58
CA THR A 20 38.27 64.96 49.79
C THR A 20 37.59 66.23 50.22
N ALA A 21 36.37 66.56 49.76
CA ALA A 21 35.59 67.69 50.28
C ALA A 21 35.13 67.42 51.71
N GLY A 22 34.74 66.19 52.05
CA GLY A 22 34.47 65.78 53.43
C GLY A 22 35.70 65.89 54.33
N ALA A 23 36.85 65.41 53.86
CA ALA A 23 38.13 65.51 54.55
C ALA A 23 38.65 66.96 54.64
N LEU A 24 38.47 67.77 53.60
CA LEU A 24 38.81 69.20 53.56
C LEU A 24 37.87 70.01 54.44
N CYS A 25 36.57 69.69 54.53
CA CYS A 25 35.65 70.30 55.47
C CYS A 25 36.00 69.94 56.92
N ALA A 26 36.36 68.69 57.19
CA ALA A 26 36.83 68.27 58.51
C ALA A 26 38.17 68.93 58.88
N ALA A 27 39.11 69.04 57.92
CA ALA A 27 40.38 69.72 58.10
C ALA A 27 40.22 71.24 58.24
N ALA A 28 39.30 71.87 57.50
CA ALA A 28 38.97 73.29 57.62
C ALA A 28 38.26 73.59 58.95
N ALA A 29 37.35 72.73 59.41
CA ALA A 29 36.72 72.84 60.73
C ALA A 29 37.74 72.66 61.87
N ALA A 30 38.68 71.72 61.73
CA ALA A 30 39.77 71.53 62.69
C ALA A 30 40.77 72.70 62.68
N ALA A 31 41.08 73.27 61.51
CA ALA A 31 41.93 74.45 61.39
C ALA A 31 41.26 75.71 61.96
N LEU A 32 39.94 75.85 61.80
CA LEU A 32 39.12 76.91 62.40
C LEU A 32 39.07 76.83 63.94
N ALA A 33 39.21 75.63 64.52
CA ALA A 33 39.19 75.43 65.97
C ALA A 33 40.53 75.80 66.68
N TRP A 34 41.63 75.95 65.93
CA TRP A 34 42.96 76.25 66.48
C TRP A 34 43.39 77.73 66.35
N ILE A 35 42.58 78.56 65.69
CA ILE A 35 42.88 79.98 65.44
C ILE A 35 42.15 80.83 66.50
N GLY A 36 42.92 81.46 67.40
CA GLY A 36 42.42 82.47 68.34
C GLY A 36 41.77 83.69 67.65
N PRO A 37 41.08 84.57 68.40
CA PRO A 37 40.17 85.57 67.83
C PRO A 37 40.83 86.46 66.76
N PRO A 38 40.31 86.52 65.52
CA PRO A 38 40.99 87.21 64.42
C PRO A 38 40.75 88.72 64.44
N GLY A 39 41.75 89.49 63.98
CA GLY A 39 41.60 90.90 63.63
C GLY A 39 40.65 91.14 62.45
N PRO A 40 40.31 92.40 62.12
CA PRO A 40 39.23 92.76 61.18
C PRO A 40 39.38 92.18 59.76
N GLY A 41 40.59 91.92 59.28
CA GLY A 41 40.85 91.26 57.98
C GLY A 41 40.70 89.73 57.97
N GLY A 42 40.74 89.06 59.13
CA GLY A 42 40.59 87.60 59.22
C GLY A 42 39.13 87.12 59.18
N ARG A 43 38.18 88.00 59.50
CA ARG A 43 36.74 87.68 59.54
C ARG A 43 36.18 87.42 58.14
N THR A 44 36.59 88.18 57.12
CA THR A 44 36.15 87.99 55.72
C THR A 44 36.68 86.69 55.12
N ALA A 45 37.93 86.33 55.40
CA ALA A 45 38.51 85.03 55.02
C ALA A 45 37.77 83.86 55.70
N LEU A 46 37.39 84.02 56.99
CA LEU A 46 36.60 83.02 57.73
C LEU A 46 35.20 82.81 57.12
N PHE A 47 34.52 83.89 56.69
CA PHE A 47 33.19 83.81 56.06
C PHE A 47 33.24 83.19 54.66
N LEU A 48 34.31 83.45 53.88
CA LEU A 48 34.49 82.82 52.58
C LEU A 48 34.83 81.33 52.71
N LEU A 49 35.71 80.96 53.65
CA LEU A 49 36.03 79.56 53.96
C LEU A 49 34.81 78.79 54.49
N SER A 50 34.03 79.37 55.40
CA SER A 50 32.81 78.73 55.89
C SER A 50 31.71 78.62 54.83
N GLY A 51 31.57 79.63 53.96
CA GLY A 51 30.65 79.59 52.82
C GLY A 51 31.01 78.53 51.78
N THR A 52 32.30 78.38 51.45
CA THR A 52 32.77 77.31 50.55
C THR A 52 32.63 75.92 51.17
N ALA A 53 32.92 75.76 52.46
CA ALA A 53 32.70 74.51 53.19
C ALA A 53 31.21 74.13 53.25
N ALA A 54 30.31 75.10 53.45
CA ALA A 54 28.86 74.87 53.43
C ALA A 54 28.35 74.49 52.03
N LEU A 55 28.85 75.12 50.97
CA LEU A 55 28.52 74.78 49.58
C LEU A 55 29.03 73.38 49.20
N LEU A 56 30.27 73.05 49.55
CA LEU A 56 30.85 71.72 49.30
C LEU A 56 30.15 70.63 50.12
N GLY A 57 29.83 70.91 51.39
CA GLY A 57 29.03 70.02 52.23
C GLY A 57 27.62 69.81 51.70
N GLY A 58 26.95 70.88 51.27
CA GLY A 58 25.62 70.82 50.64
C GLY A 58 25.62 70.07 49.32
N ALA A 59 26.62 70.28 48.46
CA ALA A 59 26.79 69.54 47.21
C ALA A 59 27.06 68.04 47.47
N SER A 60 27.93 67.71 48.44
CA SER A 60 28.21 66.32 48.83
C SER A 60 26.97 65.62 49.41
N ALA A 61 26.22 66.30 50.28
CA ALA A 61 24.96 65.80 50.84
C ALA A 61 23.88 65.60 49.75
N TYR A 62 23.79 66.51 48.78
CA TYR A 62 22.87 66.37 47.63
C TYR A 62 23.22 65.15 46.77
N VAL A 63 24.50 64.92 46.49
CA VAL A 63 24.97 63.73 45.75
C VAL A 63 24.67 62.45 46.53
N LEU A 64 24.97 62.39 47.83
CA LEU A 64 24.68 61.23 48.68
C LEU A 64 23.18 60.96 48.81
N PHE A 65 22.36 62.00 48.95
CA PHE A 65 20.90 61.88 48.99
C PHE A 65 20.34 61.32 47.68
N ARG A 66 20.80 61.85 46.53
CA ARG A 66 20.40 61.37 45.20
C ARG A 66 20.86 59.93 44.97
N MET A 67 22.07 59.56 45.41
CA MET A 67 22.62 58.21 45.27
C MET A 67 21.88 57.20 46.17
N ASN A 68 21.59 57.54 47.43
CA ASN A 68 20.81 56.71 48.34
C ASN A 68 19.38 56.52 47.83
N ARG A 69 18.75 57.57 47.29
CA ARG A 69 17.44 57.46 46.63
C ARG A 69 17.48 56.51 45.43
N GLY A 70 18.49 56.61 44.57
CA GLY A 70 18.68 55.70 43.42
C GLY A 70 18.89 54.24 43.85
N LEU A 71 19.72 53.99 44.85
CA LEU A 71 19.95 52.65 45.41
C LEU A 71 18.67 52.05 46.03
N ARG A 72 17.86 52.86 46.71
CA ARG A 72 16.57 52.42 47.26
C ARG A 72 15.60 52.01 46.16
N LEU A 73 15.49 52.80 45.09
CA LEU A 73 14.63 52.48 43.94
C LEU A 73 15.05 51.17 43.25
N LEU A 74 16.35 50.95 43.04
CA LEU A 74 16.85 49.68 42.50
C LEU A 74 16.58 48.50 43.45
N ALA A 75 16.87 48.67 44.74
CA ALA A 75 16.66 47.62 45.74
C ALA A 75 15.18 47.27 45.94
N GLU A 76 14.28 48.24 45.75
CA GLU A 76 12.83 48.05 45.79
C GLU A 76 12.34 47.33 44.53
N GLY A 77 12.77 47.76 43.34
CA GLY A 77 12.41 47.06 42.09
C GLY A 77 12.94 45.61 42.03
N ILE A 78 14.13 45.33 42.55
CA ILE A 78 14.65 43.94 42.66
C ILE A 78 13.83 43.13 43.68
N ARG A 79 13.45 43.74 44.81
CA ARG A 79 12.59 43.07 45.81
C ARG A 79 11.20 42.77 45.26
N GLU A 80 10.65 43.65 44.42
CA GLU A 80 9.38 43.43 43.74
C GLU A 80 9.48 42.36 42.66
N LEU A 81 10.58 42.30 41.91
CA LEU A 81 10.84 41.22 40.94
C LEU A 81 10.86 39.83 41.61
N HIS A 82 11.30 39.76 42.87
CA HIS A 82 11.34 38.53 43.64
C HIS A 82 10.01 38.20 44.36
N ARG A 83 9.11 39.18 44.56
CA ARG A 83 7.86 39.00 45.32
C ARG A 83 6.69 38.64 44.40
N GLY A 84 6.02 37.54 44.72
CA GLY A 84 4.65 37.21 44.30
C GLY A 84 4.47 36.88 42.82
N ASP A 85 4.68 37.85 41.94
CA ASP A 85 4.20 37.81 40.55
C ASP A 85 5.33 37.69 39.52
N LYS A 86 6.60 37.69 39.96
CA LYS A 86 7.83 37.65 39.14
C LYS A 86 7.65 38.39 37.82
N ASP A 87 7.21 39.65 37.92
CA ASP A 87 6.71 40.43 36.78
C ASP A 87 7.86 40.92 35.92
N LEU A 88 8.12 40.18 34.83
CA LEU A 88 9.15 40.48 33.85
C LEU A 88 8.78 41.65 32.93
N THR A 89 7.54 42.16 33.00
CA THR A 89 7.10 43.33 32.22
C THR A 89 7.52 44.66 32.83
N ARG A 90 7.97 44.64 34.10
CA ARG A 90 8.41 45.86 34.78
C ARG A 90 9.74 46.36 34.23
N ARG A 91 9.93 47.68 34.32
CA ARG A 91 11.18 48.34 33.93
C ARG A 91 11.59 49.36 35.01
N PHE A 92 12.87 49.36 35.34
CA PHE A 92 13.49 50.33 36.23
C PHE A 92 13.53 51.72 35.57
N PRO A 93 13.17 52.79 36.29
CA PRO A 93 13.17 54.15 35.75
C PRO A 93 14.59 54.64 35.44
N ARG A 94 14.73 55.48 34.41
CA ARG A 94 16.01 56.16 34.13
C ARG A 94 16.35 57.15 35.24
N LEU A 95 17.55 57.02 35.81
CA LEU A 95 18.08 57.83 36.91
C LEU A 95 18.93 59.01 36.40
N GLY A 96 19.34 58.98 35.12
CA GLY A 96 19.84 60.10 34.31
C GLY A 96 21.22 60.67 34.65
N TRP A 97 21.79 60.41 35.83
CA TRP A 97 22.99 61.12 36.31
C TRP A 97 23.88 60.30 37.26
N CYS A 98 24.21 59.04 36.95
CA CYS A 98 25.27 58.28 37.67
C CYS A 98 25.48 56.87 37.07
N VAL A 99 26.46 56.15 37.61
CA VAL A 99 26.68 54.70 37.40
C VAL A 99 25.40 53.88 37.64
N LEU A 100 24.49 54.32 38.52
CA LEU A 100 23.23 53.62 38.79
C LEU A 100 22.26 53.65 37.60
N ASP A 101 22.34 54.66 36.73
CA ASP A 101 21.54 54.69 35.48
C ASP A 101 21.98 53.57 34.53
N GLY A 102 23.30 53.33 34.43
CA GLY A 102 23.84 52.20 33.68
C GLY A 102 23.35 50.86 34.23
N ILE A 103 23.28 50.70 35.56
CA ILE A 103 22.73 49.49 36.20
C ILE A 103 21.24 49.32 35.87
N ALA A 104 20.44 50.40 35.91
CA ALA A 104 19.03 50.35 35.57
C ALA A 104 18.80 49.92 34.12
N VAL A 105 19.62 50.44 33.19
CA VAL A 105 19.57 50.06 31.76
C VAL A 105 19.92 48.57 31.56
N GLU A 106 21.00 48.08 32.17
CA GLU A 106 21.38 46.67 32.04
C GLU A 106 20.37 45.72 32.71
N LEU A 107 19.79 46.10 33.86
CA LEU A 107 18.72 45.33 34.49
C LEU A 107 17.45 45.28 33.62
N ASN A 108 17.10 46.39 32.95
CA ASN A 108 15.97 46.39 32.01
C ASN A 108 16.21 45.48 30.82
N ARG A 109 17.42 45.48 30.26
CA ARG A 109 17.80 44.56 29.19
C ARG A 109 17.75 43.10 29.66
N PHE A 110 18.20 42.81 30.88
CA PHE A 110 18.07 41.48 31.46
C PHE A 110 16.60 41.05 31.62
N LEU A 111 15.73 41.93 32.12
CA LEU A 111 14.30 41.66 32.27
C LEU A 111 13.63 41.39 30.93
N GLU A 112 13.93 42.19 29.91
CA GLU A 112 13.44 42.01 28.54
C GLU A 112 13.90 40.67 27.92
N ASN A 113 15.14 40.26 28.18
CA ASN A 113 15.64 38.96 27.74
C ASN A 113 14.93 37.80 28.44
N MET A 114 14.73 37.89 29.76
CA MET A 114 14.01 36.87 30.52
C MET A 114 12.55 36.79 30.08
N ASP A 115 11.90 37.92 29.85
CA ASP A 115 10.53 38.02 29.36
C ASP A 115 10.36 37.27 28.03
N GLY A 116 11.22 37.57 27.04
CA GLY A 116 11.21 36.90 25.74
C GLY A 116 11.51 35.39 25.80
N LEU A 117 12.45 34.98 26.66
CA LEU A 117 12.78 33.57 26.84
C LEU A 117 11.62 32.80 27.49
N THR A 118 11.04 33.33 28.56
CA THR A 118 9.88 32.72 29.22
C THR A 118 8.69 32.63 28.27
N SER A 119 8.40 33.68 27.49
CA SER A 119 7.37 33.64 26.44
C SER A 119 7.63 32.57 25.39
N THR A 120 8.88 32.40 24.96
CA THR A 120 9.26 31.38 23.98
C THR A 120 9.06 29.97 24.55
N VAL A 121 9.48 29.72 25.79
CA VAL A 121 9.31 28.42 26.47
C VAL A 121 7.82 28.06 26.60
N VAL A 122 6.97 29.01 27.02
CA VAL A 122 5.52 28.81 27.10
C VAL A 122 4.93 28.49 25.72
N GLY A 123 5.31 29.23 24.68
CA GLY A 123 4.83 29.00 23.32
C GLY A 123 5.20 27.60 22.80
N VAL A 124 6.45 27.18 23.00
CA VAL A 124 6.93 25.83 22.60
C VAL A 124 6.22 24.73 23.38
N ALA A 125 6.00 24.90 24.69
CA ALA A 125 5.28 23.94 25.51
C ALA A 125 3.83 23.76 25.04
N GLN A 126 3.13 24.87 24.76
CA GLN A 126 1.77 24.83 24.22
C GLN A 126 1.70 24.16 22.84
N GLN A 127 2.69 24.42 21.97
CA GLN A 127 2.82 23.73 20.69
C GLN A 127 2.98 22.23 20.86
N ALA A 128 3.86 21.80 21.77
CA ALA A 128 4.09 20.40 22.08
C ALA A 128 2.81 19.74 22.59
N GLY A 129 2.08 20.38 23.52
CA GLY A 129 0.80 19.88 24.02
C GLY A 129 -0.25 19.65 22.93
N ARG A 130 -0.40 20.60 21.98
CA ARG A 130 -1.32 20.43 20.85
C ARG A 130 -0.90 19.31 19.88
N ARG A 131 0.39 19.22 19.58
CA ARG A 131 0.93 18.13 18.74
C ARG A 131 0.70 16.76 19.38
N MET A 132 0.89 16.66 20.69
CA MET A 132 0.60 15.42 21.44
C MET A 132 -0.88 15.04 21.37
N GLU A 133 -1.81 16.00 21.43
CA GLU A 133 -3.24 15.71 21.27
C GLU A 133 -3.59 15.19 19.86
N ALA A 134 -2.93 15.72 18.83
CA ALA A 134 -3.06 15.21 17.47
C ALA A 134 -2.51 13.78 17.34
N VAL A 135 -1.36 13.48 17.96
CA VAL A 135 -0.81 12.12 18.03
C VAL A 135 -1.79 11.18 18.74
N ARG A 136 -2.31 11.56 19.92
CA ARG A 136 -3.32 10.78 20.66
C ARG A 136 -4.53 10.43 19.79
N THR A 137 -5.09 11.42 19.11
CA THR A 137 -6.25 11.22 18.23
C THR A 137 -5.92 10.28 17.05
N SER A 138 -4.70 10.37 16.52
CA SER A 138 -4.24 9.47 15.45
C SER A 138 -4.06 8.04 15.97
N THR A 139 -3.51 7.88 17.17
CA THR A 139 -3.34 6.59 17.85
C THR A 139 -4.69 5.94 18.13
N ASP A 140 -5.67 6.69 18.67
CA ASP A 140 -7.02 6.18 18.90
C ASP A 140 -7.66 5.65 17.61
N ARG A 141 -7.52 6.40 16.51
CA ARG A 141 -7.99 5.99 15.18
C ARG A 141 -7.27 4.74 14.66
N ALA A 142 -5.96 4.64 14.88
CA ALA A 142 -5.18 3.46 14.50
C ALA A 142 -5.64 2.22 15.26
N THR A 143 -5.91 2.32 16.56
CA THR A 143 -6.43 1.22 17.38
C THR A 143 -7.80 0.74 16.90
N VAL A 144 -8.74 1.65 16.61
CA VAL A 144 -10.05 1.26 16.06
C VAL A 144 -9.89 0.59 14.69
N GLY A 145 -9.06 1.17 13.81
CA GLY A 145 -8.81 0.63 12.48
C GLY A 145 -8.18 -0.77 12.52
N VAL A 146 -7.27 -1.01 13.48
CA VAL A 146 -6.61 -2.31 13.59
C VAL A 146 -7.53 -3.40 14.15
N GLN A 147 -8.47 -3.03 15.01
CA GLN A 147 -9.50 -3.96 15.50
C GLN A 147 -10.44 -4.41 14.35
N ASP A 148 -10.87 -3.49 13.49
CA ASP A 148 -11.66 -3.82 12.29
C ASP A 148 -10.88 -4.71 11.31
N ILE A 149 -9.59 -4.41 11.08
CA ILE A 149 -8.70 -5.28 10.28
C ILE A 149 -8.64 -6.69 10.89
N ALA A 150 -8.45 -6.80 12.20
CA ALA A 150 -8.36 -8.10 12.87
C ALA A 150 -9.67 -8.90 12.75
N GLU A 151 -10.82 -8.25 12.91
CA GLU A 151 -12.14 -8.89 12.74
C GLU A 151 -12.34 -9.40 11.31
N ARG A 152 -12.17 -8.54 10.30
CA ARG A 152 -12.28 -8.92 8.88
C ARG A 152 -11.29 -10.02 8.49
N THR A 153 -10.09 -10.02 9.09
CA THR A 153 -9.09 -11.06 8.82
C THR A 153 -9.48 -12.41 9.41
N ARG A 154 -10.18 -12.45 10.56
CA ARG A 154 -10.72 -13.69 11.12
C ARG A 154 -11.85 -14.25 10.25
N GLU A 155 -12.74 -13.39 9.75
CA GLU A 155 -13.78 -13.79 8.80
C GLU A 155 -13.16 -14.35 7.51
N LEU A 156 -12.12 -13.69 6.99
CA LEU A 156 -11.36 -14.16 5.84
C LEU A 156 -10.74 -15.54 6.09
N ALA A 157 -10.12 -15.75 7.27
CA ALA A 157 -9.53 -17.02 7.64
C ALA A 157 -10.57 -18.15 7.69
N GLN A 158 -11.76 -17.88 8.21
CA GLN A 158 -12.87 -18.84 8.19
C GLN A 158 -13.30 -19.16 6.74
N ALA A 159 -13.47 -18.15 5.89
CA ALA A 159 -13.84 -18.37 4.49
C ALA A 159 -12.79 -19.19 3.72
N ILE A 160 -11.50 -19.02 4.04
CA ILE A 160 -10.41 -19.82 3.48
C ILE A 160 -10.52 -21.29 3.91
N GLU A 161 -10.89 -21.57 5.17
CA GLU A 161 -11.10 -22.94 5.65
C GLU A 161 -12.27 -23.62 4.93
N GLU A 162 -13.39 -22.91 4.78
CA GLU A 162 -14.56 -23.41 4.02
C GLU A 162 -14.20 -23.67 2.55
N MET A 163 -13.40 -22.77 1.95
CA MET A 163 -12.89 -22.93 0.59
C MET A 163 -11.95 -24.13 0.45
N ALA A 164 -11.08 -24.38 1.44
CA ALA A 164 -10.21 -25.56 1.44
C ALA A 164 -11.03 -26.87 1.43
N GLY A 165 -12.10 -26.93 2.22
CA GLY A 165 -13.03 -28.06 2.19
C GLY A 165 -13.72 -28.22 0.83
N ALA A 166 -14.19 -27.12 0.23
CA ALA A 166 -14.81 -27.14 -1.09
C ALA A 166 -13.84 -27.61 -2.20
N ILE A 167 -12.57 -27.17 -2.15
CA ILE A 167 -11.53 -27.59 -3.10
C ILE A 167 -11.29 -29.10 -3.02
N GLN A 168 -11.22 -29.66 -1.80
CA GLN A 168 -11.09 -31.12 -1.62
C GLN A 168 -12.28 -31.88 -2.21
N GLN A 169 -13.49 -31.37 -2.04
CA GLN A 169 -14.69 -31.97 -2.63
C GLN A 169 -14.65 -31.92 -4.16
N VAL A 170 -14.19 -30.82 -4.76
CA VAL A 170 -14.02 -30.68 -6.22
C VAL A 170 -12.98 -31.66 -6.75
N ALA A 171 -11.82 -31.77 -6.09
CA ALA A 171 -10.77 -32.73 -6.47
C ALA A 171 -11.29 -34.17 -6.44
N SER A 172 -11.93 -34.57 -5.33
CA SER A 172 -12.51 -35.90 -5.17
C SER A 172 -13.63 -36.17 -6.19
N GLY A 173 -14.46 -35.17 -6.48
CA GLY A 173 -15.50 -35.24 -7.50
C GLY A 173 -14.94 -35.44 -8.90
N ALA A 174 -13.85 -34.75 -9.24
CA ALA A 174 -13.16 -34.88 -10.52
C ALA A 174 -12.53 -36.28 -10.71
N GLU A 175 -11.88 -36.82 -9.67
CA GLU A 175 -11.35 -38.18 -9.69
C GLU A 175 -12.46 -39.22 -9.89
N THR A 176 -13.57 -39.09 -9.16
CA THR A 176 -14.72 -39.98 -9.28
C THR A 176 -15.33 -39.91 -10.69
N ALA A 177 -15.50 -38.71 -11.23
CA ALA A 177 -16.04 -38.51 -12.58
C ALA A 177 -15.10 -39.06 -13.66
N ARG A 178 -13.78 -39.00 -13.45
CA ARG A 178 -12.80 -39.63 -14.32
C ARG A 178 -12.92 -41.16 -14.29
N ALA A 179 -13.04 -41.77 -13.12
CA ALA A 179 -13.24 -43.21 -12.98
C ALA A 179 -14.53 -43.68 -13.69
N LEU A 180 -15.64 -42.96 -13.53
CA LEU A 180 -16.90 -43.23 -14.23
C LEU A 180 -16.77 -43.07 -15.75
N SER A 181 -15.94 -42.12 -16.21
CA SER A 181 -15.64 -41.96 -17.63
C SER A 181 -14.82 -43.15 -18.16
N ASP A 182 -13.85 -43.65 -17.39
CA ASP A 182 -13.09 -44.85 -17.76
C ASP A 182 -13.99 -46.09 -17.89
N GLU A 183 -14.90 -46.30 -16.93
CA GLU A 183 -15.90 -47.39 -16.98
C GLU A 183 -16.85 -47.24 -18.19
N SER A 184 -17.34 -46.02 -18.44
CA SER A 184 -18.22 -45.75 -19.59
C SER A 184 -17.51 -45.99 -20.93
N ARG A 185 -16.20 -45.71 -21.01
CA ARG A 185 -15.39 -45.98 -22.20
C ARG A 185 -15.26 -47.47 -22.45
N GLU A 186 -15.03 -48.26 -21.40
CA GLU A 186 -14.99 -49.73 -21.50
C GLU A 186 -16.34 -50.29 -21.97
N ALA A 187 -17.45 -49.81 -21.41
CA ALA A 187 -18.78 -50.20 -21.84
C ALA A 187 -19.07 -49.85 -23.31
N ALA A 188 -18.67 -48.66 -23.77
CA ALA A 188 -18.81 -48.25 -25.16
C ALA A 188 -17.95 -49.11 -26.12
N ALA A 189 -16.71 -49.42 -25.72
CA ALA A 189 -15.82 -50.29 -26.48
C ALA A 189 -16.41 -51.71 -26.61
N HIS A 190 -16.89 -52.26 -25.50
CA HIS A 190 -17.56 -53.57 -25.51
C HIS A 190 -18.83 -53.57 -26.37
N GLY A 191 -19.64 -52.50 -26.31
CA GLY A 191 -20.78 -52.32 -27.21
C GLY A 191 -20.37 -52.34 -28.69
N GLY A 192 -19.24 -51.71 -29.02
CA GLY A 192 -18.69 -51.71 -30.38
C GLY A 192 -18.29 -53.12 -30.85
N GLU A 193 -17.68 -53.92 -29.98
CA GLU A 193 -17.36 -55.33 -30.27
C GLU A 193 -18.62 -56.17 -30.53
N VAL A 194 -19.68 -55.98 -29.73
CA VAL A 194 -20.96 -56.67 -29.90
C VAL A 194 -21.61 -56.29 -31.23
N VAL A 195 -21.57 -55.01 -31.61
CA VAL A 195 -22.07 -54.53 -32.91
C VAL A 195 -21.30 -55.16 -34.07
N ASN A 196 -19.96 -55.19 -34.00
CA ASN A 196 -19.14 -55.81 -35.05
C ASN A 196 -19.46 -57.30 -35.20
N ARG A 197 -19.60 -58.03 -34.09
CA ARG A 197 -20.00 -59.44 -34.12
C ARG A 197 -21.41 -59.63 -34.69
N THR A 198 -22.32 -58.69 -34.45
CA THR A 198 -23.67 -58.72 -35.03
C THR A 198 -23.63 -58.52 -36.54
N VAL A 199 -22.78 -57.61 -37.05
CA VAL A 199 -22.55 -57.44 -38.49
C VAL A 199 -22.06 -58.73 -39.13
N ASP A 200 -21.06 -59.39 -38.52
CA ASP A 200 -20.52 -60.66 -39.04
C ASP A 200 -21.59 -61.76 -39.12
N LEU A 201 -22.43 -61.87 -38.08
CA LEU A 201 -23.53 -62.85 -38.04
C LEU A 201 -24.57 -62.59 -39.14
N ILE A 202 -24.96 -61.34 -39.37
CA ILE A 202 -25.95 -60.98 -40.41
C ILE A 202 -25.36 -61.22 -41.80
N GLN A 203 -24.08 -60.91 -42.02
CA GLN A 203 -23.40 -61.21 -43.29
C GLN A 203 -23.31 -62.73 -43.56
N GLY A 204 -23.06 -63.52 -42.52
CA GLY A 204 -23.14 -64.98 -42.58
C GLY A 204 -24.55 -65.45 -42.97
N MET A 205 -25.57 -64.89 -42.34
CA MET A 205 -26.98 -65.18 -42.65
C MET A 205 -27.35 -64.83 -44.10
N ALA A 206 -26.93 -63.66 -44.59
CA ALA A 206 -27.14 -63.25 -45.98
C ALA A 206 -26.45 -64.20 -46.99
N THR A 207 -25.33 -64.81 -46.60
CA THR A 207 -24.66 -65.83 -47.41
C THR A 207 -25.46 -67.13 -47.44
N SER A 208 -25.92 -67.62 -46.28
CA SER A 208 -26.79 -68.80 -46.20
C SER A 208 -28.10 -68.64 -46.98
N ILE A 209 -28.70 -67.45 -46.98
CA ILE A 209 -29.91 -67.14 -47.75
C ILE A 209 -29.64 -67.21 -49.26
N ARG A 210 -28.48 -66.71 -49.73
CA ARG A 210 -28.09 -66.83 -51.14
C ARG A 210 -27.91 -68.29 -51.56
N GLU A 211 -27.24 -69.10 -50.73
CA GLU A 211 -27.08 -70.54 -50.99
C GLU A 211 -28.41 -71.30 -51.02
N ALA A 212 -29.35 -70.96 -50.13
CA ALA A 212 -30.69 -71.51 -50.11
C ALA A 212 -31.50 -71.10 -51.37
N THR A 213 -31.38 -69.84 -51.78
CA THR A 213 -32.02 -69.31 -53.01
C THR A 213 -31.53 -70.05 -54.25
N ASP A 214 -30.21 -70.26 -54.37
CA ASP A 214 -29.61 -71.04 -55.46
C ASP A 214 -30.11 -72.50 -55.48
N SER A 215 -30.26 -73.11 -54.30
CA SER A 215 -30.76 -74.48 -54.18
C SER A 215 -32.21 -74.59 -54.64
N ILE A 216 -33.03 -73.58 -54.34
CA ILE A 216 -34.44 -73.54 -54.78
C ILE A 216 -34.54 -73.23 -56.28
N HIS A 217 -33.68 -72.38 -56.83
CA HIS A 217 -33.60 -72.18 -58.28
C HIS A 217 -33.29 -73.49 -59.03
N ARG A 218 -32.36 -74.30 -58.51
CA ARG A 218 -32.08 -75.63 -59.08
C ARG A 218 -33.29 -76.56 -59.00
N LEU A 219 -34.05 -76.52 -57.89
CA LEU A 219 -35.28 -77.30 -57.73
C LEU A 219 -36.37 -76.86 -58.73
N ALA A 220 -36.51 -75.56 -58.96
CA ALA A 220 -37.43 -75.01 -59.95
C ALA A 220 -37.05 -75.47 -61.37
N GLU A 221 -35.76 -75.43 -61.72
CA GLU A 221 -35.26 -75.90 -63.02
C GLU A 221 -35.47 -77.42 -63.19
N GLN A 222 -35.21 -78.22 -62.16
CA GLN A 222 -35.48 -79.66 -62.19
C GLN A 222 -36.97 -79.96 -62.37
N SER A 223 -37.85 -79.16 -61.76
CA SER A 223 -39.30 -79.31 -61.88
C SER A 223 -39.80 -78.98 -63.29
N ASP A 224 -39.21 -77.98 -63.94
CA ASP A 224 -39.48 -77.66 -65.36
C ASP A 224 -39.04 -78.80 -66.29
N ARG A 225 -37.89 -79.43 -66.01
CA ARG A 225 -37.44 -80.61 -66.76
C ARG A 225 -38.40 -81.79 -66.60
N ILE A 226 -38.94 -82.01 -65.41
CA ILE A 226 -39.96 -83.05 -65.16
C ILE A 226 -41.23 -82.75 -65.96
N ARG A 227 -41.68 -81.49 -66.00
CA ARG A 227 -42.83 -81.10 -66.83
C ARG A 227 -42.62 -81.46 -68.30
N GLY A 228 -41.46 -81.15 -68.86
CA GLY A 228 -41.13 -81.53 -70.25
C GLY A 228 -41.15 -83.05 -70.49
N ILE A 229 -40.75 -83.86 -69.51
CA ILE A 229 -40.87 -85.33 -69.58
C ILE A 229 -42.34 -85.77 -69.54
N LEU A 230 -43.16 -85.15 -68.69
CA LEU A 230 -44.59 -85.46 -68.58
C LEU A 230 -45.34 -85.15 -69.88
N ASP A 231 -45.00 -84.06 -70.56
CA ASP A 231 -45.55 -83.74 -71.89
C ASP A 231 -45.28 -84.86 -72.89
N VAL A 232 -44.04 -85.37 -72.93
CA VAL A 232 -43.67 -86.51 -73.80
C VAL A 232 -44.45 -87.78 -73.41
N ILE A 233 -44.62 -88.08 -72.12
CA ILE A 233 -45.39 -89.26 -71.68
C ILE A 233 -46.87 -89.10 -72.05
N ARG A 234 -47.43 -87.91 -71.91
CA ARG A 234 -48.82 -87.61 -72.28
C ARG A 234 -49.04 -87.80 -73.78
N ASP A 235 -48.08 -87.36 -74.60
CA ASP A 235 -48.10 -87.55 -76.06
C ASP A 235 -47.99 -89.03 -76.44
N ILE A 236 -47.10 -89.79 -75.79
CA ILE A 236 -46.96 -91.24 -76.00
C ILE A 236 -48.26 -91.96 -75.58
N SER A 237 -48.83 -91.62 -74.43
CA SER A 237 -50.09 -92.19 -73.96
C SER A 237 -51.25 -91.86 -74.92
N ALA A 238 -51.34 -90.62 -75.43
CA ALA A 238 -52.33 -90.24 -76.44
C ALA A 238 -52.19 -91.05 -77.74
N GLN A 239 -50.95 -91.20 -78.22
CA GLN A 239 -50.65 -92.02 -79.39
C GLN A 239 -50.98 -93.50 -79.15
N THR A 240 -50.66 -94.02 -77.97
CA THR A 240 -50.95 -95.41 -77.58
C THR A 240 -52.46 -95.64 -77.50
N ASN A 241 -53.22 -94.69 -76.95
CA ASN A 241 -54.68 -94.73 -76.88
C ASN A 241 -55.29 -94.73 -78.30
N LEU A 242 -54.78 -93.91 -79.22
CA LEU A 242 -55.20 -93.89 -80.62
C LEU A 242 -54.84 -95.19 -81.36
N LEU A 243 -53.64 -95.73 -81.16
CA LEU A 243 -53.21 -97.02 -81.72
C LEU A 243 -54.09 -98.17 -81.22
N ALA A 244 -54.38 -98.20 -79.92
CA ALA A 244 -55.24 -99.20 -79.29
C ALA A 244 -56.68 -99.10 -79.80
N LEU A 245 -57.20 -97.88 -79.99
CA LEU A 245 -58.51 -97.66 -80.59
C LEU A 245 -58.56 -98.20 -82.03
N ASN A 246 -57.55 -97.90 -82.85
CA ASN A 246 -57.46 -98.43 -84.22
C ASN A 246 -57.38 -99.98 -84.23
N ALA A 247 -56.62 -100.56 -83.29
CA ALA A 247 -56.54 -102.02 -83.15
C ALA A 247 -57.87 -102.65 -82.70
N ALA A 248 -58.60 -102.02 -81.79
CA ALA A 248 -59.92 -102.47 -81.34
C ALA A 248 -60.95 -102.43 -82.49
N ILE A 249 -60.92 -101.37 -83.31
CA ILE A 249 -61.74 -101.24 -84.52
C ILE A 249 -61.44 -102.38 -85.50
N GLU A 250 -60.16 -102.66 -85.78
CA GLU A 250 -59.77 -103.72 -86.73
C GLU A 250 -60.06 -105.13 -86.16
N ALA A 251 -59.91 -105.32 -84.85
CA ALA A 251 -60.29 -106.56 -84.18
C ALA A 251 -61.80 -106.83 -84.24
N ALA A 252 -62.64 -105.79 -84.08
CA ALA A 252 -64.09 -105.89 -84.27
C ALA A 252 -64.45 -106.22 -85.73
N ARG A 253 -63.67 -105.70 -86.69
CA ARG A 253 -63.83 -105.95 -88.13
C ARG A 253 -63.52 -107.39 -88.54
N ALA A 254 -62.59 -108.05 -87.83
CA ALA A 254 -62.21 -109.44 -88.04
C ALA A 254 -63.19 -110.48 -87.44
N GLY A 255 -64.27 -110.05 -86.77
CA GLY A 255 -65.30 -110.93 -86.23
C GLY A 255 -64.80 -111.91 -85.14
N GLU A 256 -65.25 -113.17 -85.17
CA GLU A 256 -64.86 -114.19 -84.17
C GLU A 256 -63.34 -114.47 -84.14
N SER A 257 -62.62 -114.27 -85.25
CA SER A 257 -61.16 -114.47 -85.29
C SER A 257 -60.38 -113.35 -84.59
N GLY A 258 -60.98 -112.16 -84.41
CA GLY A 258 -60.37 -110.99 -83.78
C GLY A 258 -60.61 -110.85 -82.29
N ARG A 259 -61.40 -111.75 -81.68
CA ARG A 259 -61.88 -111.62 -80.29
C ARG A 259 -60.77 -111.52 -79.24
N GLY A 260 -59.70 -112.31 -79.38
CA GLY A 260 -58.53 -112.24 -78.50
C GLY A 260 -57.75 -110.93 -78.65
N PHE A 261 -57.65 -110.41 -79.88
CA PHE A 261 -57.02 -109.11 -80.15
C PHE A 261 -57.84 -107.93 -79.63
N ALA A 262 -59.18 -108.01 -79.68
CA ALA A 262 -60.06 -106.96 -79.16
C ALA A 262 -59.87 -106.76 -77.65
N VAL A 263 -59.76 -107.85 -76.87
CA VAL A 263 -59.51 -107.79 -75.42
C VAL A 263 -58.16 -107.14 -75.12
N VAL A 264 -57.12 -107.49 -75.87
CA VAL A 264 -55.79 -106.86 -75.70
C VAL A 264 -55.83 -105.38 -76.08
N ALA A 265 -56.53 -105.01 -77.16
CA ALA A 265 -56.66 -103.62 -77.58
C ALA A 265 -57.41 -102.76 -76.54
N ASP A 266 -58.50 -103.27 -75.94
CA ASP A 266 -59.21 -102.58 -74.86
C ASP A 266 -58.36 -102.46 -73.59
N GLU A 267 -57.56 -103.47 -73.24
CA GLU A 267 -56.64 -103.41 -72.09
C GLU A 267 -55.52 -102.38 -72.32
N VAL A 268 -54.93 -102.32 -73.53
CA VAL A 268 -53.93 -101.30 -73.90
C VAL A 268 -54.55 -99.91 -73.88
N ARG A 269 -55.79 -99.76 -74.35
CA ARG A 269 -56.52 -98.49 -74.33
C ARG A 269 -56.78 -98.01 -72.89
N SER A 270 -57.24 -98.91 -72.02
CA SER A 270 -57.43 -98.65 -70.59
C SER A 270 -56.12 -98.24 -69.92
N LEU A 271 -55.01 -98.95 -70.21
CA LEU A 271 -53.69 -98.61 -69.68
C LEU A 271 -53.19 -97.24 -70.16
N ALA A 272 -53.41 -96.92 -71.44
CA ALA A 272 -53.07 -95.61 -71.99
C ALA A 272 -53.87 -94.50 -71.29
N GLN A 273 -55.19 -94.66 -71.12
CA GLN A 273 -56.05 -93.68 -70.45
C GLN A 273 -55.64 -93.49 -68.97
N ARG A 274 -55.37 -94.58 -68.23
CA ARG A 274 -54.85 -94.51 -66.86
C ARG A 274 -53.50 -93.80 -66.78
N THR A 275 -52.62 -94.03 -67.76
CA THR A 275 -51.33 -93.32 -67.85
C THR A 275 -51.55 -91.82 -68.03
N GLN A 276 -52.53 -91.43 -68.86
CA GLN A 276 -52.85 -90.03 -69.12
C GLN A 276 -53.42 -89.30 -67.90
N GLU A 277 -54.32 -89.98 -67.16
CA GLU A 277 -54.83 -89.50 -65.88
C GLU A 277 -53.70 -89.31 -64.86
N SER A 278 -52.82 -90.30 -64.70
CA SER A 278 -51.65 -90.20 -63.81
C SER A 278 -50.69 -89.07 -64.21
N THR A 279 -50.41 -88.88 -65.51
CA THR A 279 -49.57 -87.73 -65.95
C THR A 279 -50.21 -86.40 -65.61
N THR A 280 -51.54 -86.27 -65.71
CA THR A 280 -52.26 -85.04 -65.37
C THR A 280 -52.19 -84.75 -63.87
N GLU A 281 -52.31 -85.79 -63.03
CA GLU A 281 -52.13 -85.65 -61.58
C GLU A 281 -50.70 -85.23 -61.21
N ILE A 282 -49.68 -85.81 -61.84
CA ILE A 282 -48.28 -85.43 -61.60
C ILE A 282 -48.02 -84.00 -62.11
N GLU A 283 -48.57 -83.61 -63.25
CA GLU A 283 -48.46 -82.24 -63.79
C GLU A 283 -49.02 -81.21 -62.80
N SER A 284 -50.19 -81.51 -62.19
CA SER A 284 -50.78 -80.69 -61.12
C SER A 284 -49.88 -80.63 -59.88
N MET A 285 -49.27 -81.75 -59.46
CA MET A 285 -48.29 -81.77 -58.38
C MET A 285 -47.06 -80.90 -58.68
N ILE A 286 -46.50 -80.99 -59.88
CA ILE A 286 -45.37 -80.16 -60.33
C ILE A 286 -45.76 -78.68 -60.39
N GLY A 287 -46.97 -78.35 -60.86
CA GLY A 287 -47.48 -76.98 -60.84
C GLY A 287 -47.54 -76.37 -59.44
N ARG A 288 -48.02 -77.14 -58.45
CA ARG A 288 -48.01 -76.71 -57.04
C ARG A 288 -46.60 -76.57 -56.48
N LEU A 289 -45.69 -77.48 -56.84
CA LEU A 289 -44.30 -77.43 -56.40
C LEU A 289 -43.61 -76.18 -56.95
N GLN A 290 -43.80 -75.85 -58.23
CA GLN A 290 -43.28 -74.63 -58.84
C GLN A 290 -43.82 -73.35 -58.20
N ALA A 291 -45.14 -73.28 -57.97
CA ALA A 291 -45.75 -72.16 -57.27
C ALA A 291 -45.17 -71.99 -55.86
N GLY A 292 -45.01 -73.10 -55.12
CA GLY A 292 -44.38 -73.11 -53.81
C GLY A 292 -42.93 -72.64 -53.84
N THR A 293 -42.12 -73.11 -54.81
CA THR A 293 -40.73 -72.65 -54.95
C THR A 293 -40.64 -71.16 -55.29
N GLY A 294 -41.57 -70.63 -56.09
CA GLY A 294 -41.65 -69.20 -56.42
C GLY A 294 -41.90 -68.33 -55.20
N GLU A 295 -42.86 -68.73 -54.34
CA GLU A 295 -43.14 -68.01 -53.08
C GLU A 295 -41.90 -68.00 -52.16
N VAL A 296 -41.17 -69.13 -52.07
CA VAL A 296 -39.97 -69.18 -51.22
C VAL A 296 -38.85 -68.30 -51.77
N VAL A 297 -38.65 -68.23 -53.09
CA VAL A 297 -37.66 -67.31 -53.70
C VAL A 297 -38.00 -65.85 -53.39
N GLU A 298 -39.28 -65.46 -53.52
CA GLU A 298 -39.71 -64.09 -53.22
C GLU A 298 -39.46 -63.73 -51.75
N ARG A 299 -39.79 -64.64 -50.83
CA ARG A 299 -39.50 -64.47 -49.40
C ARG A 299 -37.99 -64.41 -49.11
N MET A 300 -37.18 -65.26 -49.74
CA MET A 300 -35.72 -65.24 -49.58
C MET A 300 -35.11 -63.93 -50.06
N SER A 301 -35.61 -63.38 -51.18
CA SER A 301 -35.19 -62.08 -51.69
C SER A 301 -35.52 -60.94 -50.72
N ALA A 302 -36.68 -60.98 -50.08
CA ALA A 302 -37.06 -60.00 -49.06
C ALA A 302 -36.13 -60.09 -47.83
N ILE A 303 -35.87 -61.30 -47.32
CA ILE A 303 -34.97 -61.48 -46.15
C ILE A 303 -33.54 -61.03 -46.49
N ALA A 304 -33.08 -61.22 -47.73
CA ALA A 304 -31.78 -60.71 -48.17
C ALA A 304 -31.71 -59.17 -48.10
N ALA A 305 -32.75 -58.48 -48.58
CA ALA A 305 -32.84 -57.02 -48.50
C ALA A 305 -32.89 -56.53 -47.04
N ASP A 306 -33.70 -57.17 -46.18
CA ASP A 306 -33.79 -56.84 -44.75
C ASP A 306 -32.43 -57.05 -44.05
N SER A 307 -31.67 -58.06 -44.46
CA SER A 307 -30.33 -58.32 -43.92
C SER A 307 -29.33 -57.23 -44.29
N GLU A 308 -29.39 -56.68 -45.51
CA GLU A 308 -28.55 -55.56 -45.93
C GLU A 308 -28.88 -54.28 -45.15
N GLU A 309 -30.17 -54.01 -44.93
CA GLU A 309 -30.61 -52.89 -44.09
C GLU A 309 -30.16 -53.05 -42.64
N ALA A 310 -30.26 -54.25 -42.08
CA ALA A 310 -29.79 -54.55 -40.73
C ALA A 310 -28.27 -54.34 -40.57
N VAL A 311 -27.46 -54.72 -41.58
CA VAL A 311 -26.01 -54.42 -41.59
C VAL A 311 -25.76 -52.91 -41.63
N SER A 312 -26.52 -52.15 -42.41
CA SER A 312 -26.42 -50.70 -42.49
C SER A 312 -26.67 -50.05 -41.12
N HIS A 313 -27.77 -50.42 -40.45
CA HIS A 313 -28.11 -49.91 -39.12
C HIS A 313 -27.10 -50.32 -38.03
N ALA A 314 -26.58 -51.55 -38.09
CA ALA A 314 -25.54 -51.98 -37.17
C ALA A 314 -24.26 -51.14 -37.33
N ARG A 315 -23.84 -50.87 -38.58
CA ARG A 315 -22.68 -49.98 -38.84
C ARG A 315 -22.89 -48.57 -38.32
N GLN A 316 -24.05 -47.98 -38.56
CA GLN A 316 -24.40 -46.66 -38.00
C GLN A 316 -24.35 -46.66 -36.47
N THR A 317 -24.80 -47.75 -35.83
CA THR A 317 -24.72 -47.90 -34.37
C THR A 317 -23.27 -47.95 -33.89
N GLY A 318 -22.39 -48.65 -34.62
CA GLY A 318 -20.95 -48.67 -34.36
C GLY A 318 -20.31 -47.28 -34.43
N GLU A 319 -20.62 -46.48 -35.46
CA GLU A 319 -20.14 -45.10 -35.60
C GLU A 319 -20.60 -44.20 -34.43
N VAL A 320 -21.83 -44.39 -33.95
CA VAL A 320 -22.34 -43.66 -32.77
C VAL A 320 -21.56 -44.05 -31.51
N LEU A 321 -21.27 -45.33 -31.30
CA LEU A 321 -20.49 -45.80 -30.15
C LEU A 321 -19.04 -45.27 -30.19
N GLU A 322 -18.41 -45.22 -31.35
CA GLU A 322 -17.09 -44.58 -31.52
C GLU A 322 -17.12 -43.10 -31.15
N ARG A 323 -18.15 -42.37 -31.59
CA ARG A 323 -18.34 -40.96 -31.21
C ARG A 323 -18.56 -40.80 -29.70
N ILE A 324 -19.35 -41.68 -29.08
CA ILE A 324 -19.57 -41.69 -27.63
C ILE A 324 -18.25 -41.92 -26.91
N SER A 325 -17.45 -42.89 -27.33
CA SER A 325 -16.12 -43.16 -26.77
C SER A 325 -15.20 -41.93 -26.85
N GLY A 326 -15.18 -41.24 -27.99
CA GLY A 326 -14.43 -39.98 -28.16
C GLY A 326 -14.90 -38.85 -27.24
N CYS A 327 -16.22 -38.71 -27.03
CA CYS A 327 -16.77 -37.75 -26.07
C CYS A 327 -16.37 -38.10 -24.63
N ILE A 328 -16.43 -39.37 -24.26
CA ILE A 328 -16.04 -39.85 -22.92
C ILE A 328 -14.56 -39.58 -22.65
N ALA A 329 -13.67 -39.83 -23.63
CA ALA A 329 -12.25 -39.52 -23.50
C ALA A 329 -12.00 -38.03 -23.22
N ARG A 330 -12.70 -37.13 -23.92
CA ARG A 330 -12.63 -35.68 -23.67
C ARG A 330 -13.13 -35.31 -22.27
N THR A 331 -14.17 -35.98 -21.78
CA THR A 331 -14.67 -35.78 -20.40
C THR A 331 -13.65 -36.22 -19.36
N ALA A 332 -12.97 -37.36 -19.58
CA ALA A 332 -11.91 -37.84 -18.70
C ALA A 332 -10.72 -36.86 -18.64
N ASP A 333 -10.32 -36.30 -19.78
CA ASP A 333 -9.29 -35.26 -19.86
C ASP A 333 -9.71 -33.96 -19.14
N ALA A 334 -10.96 -33.53 -19.32
CA ALA A 334 -11.48 -32.36 -18.62
C ALA A 334 -11.48 -32.57 -17.08
N ASN A 335 -11.87 -33.75 -16.61
CA ASN A 335 -11.82 -34.09 -15.19
C ASN A 335 -10.38 -34.11 -14.65
N ALA A 336 -9.41 -34.60 -15.43
CA ALA A 336 -8.00 -34.52 -15.05
C ALA A 336 -7.53 -33.07 -14.88
N GLN A 337 -7.93 -32.16 -15.78
CA GLN A 337 -7.62 -30.73 -15.66
C GLN A 337 -8.29 -30.10 -14.44
N ILE A 338 -9.53 -30.47 -14.12
CA ILE A 338 -10.23 -29.99 -12.92
C ILE A 338 -9.48 -30.44 -11.65
N ALA A 339 -9.01 -31.69 -11.59
CA ALA A 339 -8.24 -32.19 -10.47
C ALA A 339 -6.94 -31.39 -10.27
N THR A 340 -6.18 -31.14 -11.35
CA THR A 340 -4.96 -30.31 -11.30
C THR A 340 -5.27 -28.88 -10.86
N ALA A 341 -6.34 -28.26 -11.40
CA ALA A 341 -6.75 -26.92 -10.99
C ALA A 341 -7.15 -26.86 -9.50
N ALA A 342 -7.78 -27.92 -8.98
CA ALA A 342 -8.10 -28.01 -7.56
C ALA A 342 -6.83 -28.12 -6.69
N GLU A 343 -5.80 -28.86 -7.11
CA GLU A 343 -4.50 -28.92 -6.42
C GLU A 343 -3.79 -27.55 -6.39
N GLU A 344 -3.83 -26.82 -7.51
CA GLU A 344 -3.32 -25.44 -7.59
C GLU A 344 -4.09 -24.51 -6.64
N GLN A 345 -5.42 -24.59 -6.64
CA GLN A 345 -6.25 -23.81 -5.72
C GLN A 345 -5.98 -24.15 -4.26
N ALA A 346 -5.71 -25.41 -3.91
CA ALA A 346 -5.33 -25.79 -2.55
C ALA A 346 -4.03 -25.09 -2.11
N THR A 347 -3.06 -24.99 -3.02
CA THR A 347 -1.80 -24.26 -2.76
C THR A 347 -2.04 -22.77 -2.53
N VAL A 348 -2.91 -22.15 -3.33
CA VAL A 348 -3.26 -20.72 -3.15
C VAL A 348 -4.01 -20.48 -1.84
N SER A 349 -4.93 -21.37 -1.46
CA SER A 349 -5.64 -21.29 -0.19
C SER A 349 -4.69 -21.33 1.02
N GLU A 350 -3.66 -22.17 0.96
CA GLU A 350 -2.64 -22.24 2.02
C GLU A 350 -1.81 -20.95 2.10
N GLN A 351 -1.48 -20.34 0.95
CA GLN A 351 -0.82 -19.02 0.93
C GLN A 351 -1.72 -17.92 1.50
N LEU A 352 -3.01 -17.92 1.17
CA LEU A 352 -3.99 -16.98 1.72
C LEU A 352 -4.12 -17.14 3.24
N ARG A 353 -4.13 -18.38 3.73
CA ARG A 353 -4.14 -18.68 5.17
C ARG A 353 -2.92 -18.09 5.87
N SER A 354 -1.72 -18.28 5.30
CA SER A 354 -0.50 -17.68 5.82
C SER A 354 -0.52 -16.15 5.80
N ASN A 355 -1.09 -15.54 4.76
CA ASN A 355 -1.23 -14.08 4.67
C ASN A 355 -2.22 -13.54 5.71
N ALA A 356 -3.32 -14.24 5.98
CA ALA A 356 -4.27 -13.88 7.02
C ALA A 356 -3.61 -13.93 8.42
N ASP A 357 -2.79 -14.95 8.70
CA ASP A 357 -2.02 -15.02 9.95
C ASP A 357 -1.03 -13.86 10.07
N ALA A 358 -0.28 -13.56 9.00
CA ALA A 358 0.64 -12.42 8.98
C ALA A 358 -0.07 -11.06 9.19
N ALA A 359 -1.28 -10.91 8.64
CA ALA A 359 -2.11 -9.73 8.86
C ALA A 359 -2.58 -9.63 10.32
N LEU A 360 -2.98 -10.73 10.95
CA LEU A 360 -3.33 -10.75 12.38
C LEU A 360 -2.13 -10.41 13.26
N GLN A 361 -0.94 -10.96 12.98
CA GLN A 361 0.28 -10.60 13.72
C GLN A 361 0.62 -9.12 13.55
N THR A 362 0.43 -8.58 12.36
CA THR A 362 0.63 -7.14 12.10
C THR A 362 -0.38 -6.29 12.86
N ALA A 363 -1.63 -6.74 12.93
CA ALA A 363 -2.67 -6.08 13.71
C ALA A 363 -2.29 -6.01 15.20
N THR A 364 -1.83 -7.13 15.79
CA THR A 364 -1.34 -7.16 17.17
C THR A 364 -0.15 -6.24 17.39
N ARG A 365 0.80 -6.18 16.43
CA ARG A 365 1.97 -5.28 16.54
C ARG A 365 1.55 -3.81 16.52
N VAL A 366 0.60 -3.44 15.66
CA VAL A 366 0.08 -2.06 15.60
C VAL A 366 -0.68 -1.71 16.88
N GLU A 367 -1.44 -2.64 17.46
CA GLU A 367 -2.10 -2.44 18.75
C GLU A 367 -1.09 -2.15 19.88
N GLN A 368 0.02 -2.91 19.94
CA GLN A 368 1.13 -2.66 20.87
C GLN A 368 1.77 -1.29 20.65
N LEU A 369 2.10 -0.94 19.40
CA LEU A 369 2.67 0.36 19.06
C LEU A 369 1.73 1.51 19.42
N SER A 370 0.42 1.33 19.24
CA SER A 370 -0.58 2.31 19.66
C SER A 370 -0.61 2.47 21.18
N ALA A 371 -0.49 1.39 21.95
CA ALA A 371 -0.40 1.46 23.41
C ALA A 371 0.87 2.23 23.86
N ASP A 372 2.04 1.90 23.29
CA ASP A 372 3.31 2.58 23.58
C ASP A 372 3.26 4.07 23.22
N ALA A 373 2.65 4.40 22.07
CA ALA A 373 2.45 5.78 21.64
C ALA A 373 1.52 6.55 22.58
N ALA A 374 0.45 5.92 23.08
CA ALA A 374 -0.45 6.53 24.06
C ALA A 374 0.25 6.81 25.39
N GLU A 375 1.09 5.88 25.88
CA GLU A 375 1.91 6.07 27.07
C GLU A 375 2.88 7.24 26.89
N THR A 376 3.63 7.25 25.79
CA THR A 376 4.59 8.31 25.46
C THR A 376 3.91 9.67 25.36
N THR A 377 2.75 9.73 24.70
CA THR A 377 1.96 10.95 24.56
C THR A 377 1.52 11.49 25.93
N ASN A 378 1.10 10.61 26.84
CA ASN A 378 0.75 11.01 28.21
C ASN A 378 1.97 11.51 28.99
N ALA A 379 3.12 10.84 28.90
CA ALA A 379 4.36 11.28 29.53
C ALA A 379 4.75 12.70 29.08
N VAL A 380 4.73 12.97 27.78
CA VAL A 380 5.04 14.30 27.24
C VAL A 380 4.01 15.34 27.70
N ARG A 381 2.72 14.99 27.78
CA ARG A 381 1.69 15.89 28.33
C ARG A 381 1.97 16.27 29.78
N PHE A 382 2.43 15.34 30.62
CA PHE A 382 2.84 15.66 31.99
C PHE A 382 4.02 16.65 32.01
N THR A 383 5.04 16.42 31.18
CA THR A 383 6.17 17.35 31.06
C THR A 383 5.75 18.73 30.57
N VAL A 384 4.85 18.81 29.59
CA VAL A 384 4.30 20.09 29.10
C VAL A 384 3.54 20.82 30.21
N ALA A 385 2.70 20.10 30.98
CA ALA A 385 1.97 20.68 32.09
C ALA A 385 2.90 21.18 33.22
N GLU A 386 3.99 20.47 33.49
CA GLU A 386 5.03 20.89 34.43
C GLU A 386 5.73 22.18 33.96
N ILE A 387 6.10 22.27 32.68
CA ILE A 387 6.68 23.49 32.10
C ILE A 387 5.70 24.66 32.22
N ASP A 388 4.42 24.46 31.87
CA ASP A 388 3.40 25.50 31.96
C ASP A 388 3.19 25.98 33.41
N MET A 389 3.20 25.06 34.38
CA MET A 389 3.11 25.39 35.81
C MET A 389 4.33 26.17 36.32
N LEU A 390 5.54 25.77 35.94
CA LEU A 390 6.78 26.44 36.34
C LEU A 390 6.90 27.82 35.69
N MET A 391 6.53 27.96 34.42
CA MET A 391 6.58 29.22 33.69
C MET A 391 5.41 30.15 34.04
N GLY A 392 4.26 29.62 34.43
CA GLY A 392 3.10 30.40 34.87
C GLY A 392 3.35 31.25 36.13
N GLN A 393 4.46 31.02 36.84
CA GLN A 393 4.91 31.85 37.95
C GLN A 393 5.50 33.19 37.49
N PHE A 394 5.81 33.35 36.20
CA PHE A 394 6.36 34.57 35.62
C PHE A 394 5.29 35.29 34.82
N ARG A 395 5.13 36.59 35.07
CA ARG A 395 4.27 37.44 34.25
C ARG A 395 5.11 38.04 33.11
N VAL A 396 4.71 37.71 31.88
CA VAL A 396 5.39 38.11 30.65
C VAL A 396 4.55 39.07 29.80
N SER A 397 5.21 39.88 28.96
CA SER A 397 4.56 40.91 28.14
C SER A 397 3.93 40.37 26.87
N HIS A 398 4.49 39.28 26.33
CA HIS A 398 4.09 38.70 25.06
C HIS A 398 3.56 37.28 25.26
N ARG A 399 2.24 37.08 25.24
CA ARG A 399 1.68 35.75 25.03
C ARG A 399 1.66 35.50 23.54
N VAL A 400 2.47 34.55 23.06
CA VAL A 400 2.51 34.19 21.65
C VAL A 400 1.10 33.78 21.21
N ASP A 401 0.56 34.44 20.18
CA ASP A 401 -0.78 34.13 19.69
C ASP A 401 -0.85 32.70 19.15
N ALA A 402 -1.99 32.03 19.39
CA ALA A 402 -2.15 30.62 19.06
C ALA A 402 -1.91 30.30 17.57
N SER A 403 -2.17 31.26 16.67
CA SER A 403 -1.95 31.17 15.22
C SER A 403 -0.48 31.26 14.80
N ASP A 404 0.35 31.98 15.55
CA ASP A 404 1.78 32.15 15.25
C ASP A 404 2.62 30.96 15.70
N ILE A 405 2.16 30.26 16.74
CA ILE A 405 2.82 29.08 17.28
C ILE A 405 2.85 27.92 16.26
N ASP A 406 1.84 27.79 15.40
CA ASP A 406 1.79 26.67 14.45
C ASP A 406 2.55 26.96 13.14
N SER A 407 2.65 28.24 12.77
CA SER A 407 3.30 28.70 11.53
C SER A 407 4.79 29.01 11.67
N SER A 408 5.34 29.02 12.88
CA SER A 408 6.75 29.33 13.16
C SER A 408 7.49 28.17 13.81
N ILE A 409 8.76 28.00 13.46
CA ILE A 409 9.67 27.00 14.05
C ILE A 409 10.64 27.63 15.06
N VAL A 410 10.89 28.94 14.92
CA VAL A 410 11.72 29.79 15.79
C VAL A 410 11.01 31.12 16.06
N HIS A 411 11.25 31.73 17.23
CA HIS A 411 10.65 33.01 17.63
C HIS A 411 11.73 34.02 18.00
N TRP A 412 11.68 35.22 17.41
CA TRP A 412 12.59 36.31 17.75
C TRP A 412 12.20 36.94 19.09
N HIS A 413 13.20 37.27 19.90
CA HIS A 413 13.07 38.19 21.03
C HIS A 413 14.39 38.96 21.20
N ASP A 414 14.34 40.10 21.91
CA ASP A 414 15.50 40.99 22.04
C ASP A 414 16.67 40.42 22.87
N GLY A 415 16.47 39.22 23.42
CA GLY A 415 17.54 38.41 23.98
C GLY A 415 18.53 37.87 22.96
N PHE A 416 18.24 37.93 21.67
CA PHE A 416 19.20 37.60 20.60
C PHE A 416 20.01 38.82 20.12
N LEU A 417 19.78 40.01 20.69
CA LEU A 417 20.57 41.19 20.36
C LEU A 417 22.01 41.05 20.88
N VAL A 418 22.96 41.34 19.99
CA VAL A 418 24.40 41.40 20.28
C VAL A 418 24.90 42.84 20.39
N GLY A 419 24.04 43.82 20.10
CA GLY A 419 24.36 45.25 20.27
C GLY A 419 25.19 45.85 19.14
N VAL A 420 25.26 45.15 18.01
CA VAL A 420 25.85 45.61 16.75
C VAL A 420 24.70 45.71 15.73
N PRO A 421 24.23 46.94 15.39
CA PRO A 421 22.97 47.11 14.64
C PRO A 421 22.89 46.33 13.33
N ALA A 422 23.98 46.26 12.58
CA ALA A 422 24.04 45.52 11.32
C ALA A 422 23.87 44.00 11.53
N MET A 423 24.44 43.43 12.59
CA MET A 423 24.28 42.01 12.93
C MET A 423 22.89 41.74 13.49
N ASP A 424 22.38 42.61 14.34
CA ASP A 424 21.04 42.48 14.94
C ASP A 424 19.94 42.45 13.85
N GLU A 425 20.09 43.24 12.79
CA GLU A 425 19.20 43.22 11.62
C GLU A 425 19.31 41.90 10.83
N GLN A 426 20.53 41.41 10.61
CA GLN A 426 20.77 40.13 9.94
C GLN A 426 20.19 38.95 10.74
N HIS A 427 20.35 38.95 12.07
CA HIS A 427 19.79 37.92 12.95
C HIS A 427 18.26 37.87 12.85
N ARG A 428 17.57 39.02 12.92
CA ARG A 428 16.11 39.07 12.74
C ARG A 428 15.70 38.47 11.40
N ARG A 429 16.40 38.85 10.33
CA ARG A 429 16.09 38.35 8.98
C ARG A 429 16.34 36.86 8.82
N LEU A 430 17.35 36.29 9.49
CA LEU A 430 17.58 34.84 9.52
C LEU A 430 16.42 34.09 10.18
N PHE A 431 15.87 34.61 11.29
CA PHE A 431 14.70 34.03 11.95
C PHE A 431 13.45 34.08 11.06
N GLU A 432 13.22 35.18 10.35
CA GLU A 432 12.12 35.31 9.38
C GLU A 432 12.23 34.27 8.27
N LEU A 433 13.41 34.17 7.63
CA LEU A 433 13.64 33.23 6.54
C LEU A 433 13.53 31.77 7.00
N MET A 434 13.94 31.45 8.23
CA MET A 434 13.74 30.13 8.82
C MET A 434 12.25 29.74 8.89
N ASN A 435 11.43 30.69 9.33
CA ASN A 435 9.98 30.50 9.39
C ASN A 435 9.36 30.45 8.00
N ASP A 436 9.88 31.19 7.01
CA ASP A 436 9.44 31.09 5.61
C ASP A 436 9.70 29.70 5.01
N VAL A 437 10.89 29.13 5.24
CA VAL A 437 11.21 27.75 4.84
C VAL A 437 10.25 26.76 5.50
N TYR A 438 10.02 26.90 6.80
CA TYR A 438 9.10 26.04 7.53
C TYR A 438 7.64 26.16 7.04
N ARG A 439 7.17 27.37 6.74
CA ARG A 439 5.82 27.60 6.18
C ARG A 439 5.68 27.00 4.78
N ALA A 440 6.66 27.20 3.91
CA ALA A 440 6.66 26.63 2.57
C ALA A 440 6.65 25.10 2.61
N PHE A 441 7.43 24.50 3.53
CA PHE A 441 7.40 23.06 3.78
C PHE A 441 6.02 22.56 4.21
N ARG A 442 5.36 23.26 5.14
CA ARG A 442 4.01 22.89 5.61
C ARG A 442 2.94 23.05 4.53
N ALA A 443 3.10 24.04 3.66
CA ALA A 443 2.20 24.29 2.53
C ALA A 443 2.45 23.37 1.34
N GLU A 444 3.50 22.54 1.38
CA GLU A 444 3.95 21.68 0.27
C GLU A 444 4.26 22.48 -1.02
N ASP A 445 4.70 23.73 -0.86
CA ASP A 445 5.09 24.62 -1.95
C ASP A 445 6.60 24.51 -2.20
N GLY A 446 6.97 23.60 -3.12
CA GLY A 446 8.36 23.32 -3.46
C GLY A 446 9.13 24.54 -4.01
N ASP A 447 8.49 25.33 -4.87
CA ASP A 447 9.11 26.52 -5.46
C ASP A 447 9.40 27.59 -4.39
N GLN A 448 8.45 27.84 -3.50
CA GLN A 448 8.65 28.78 -2.39
C GLN A 448 9.66 28.25 -1.37
N LEU A 449 9.69 26.93 -1.16
CA LEU A 449 10.62 26.27 -0.26
C LEU A 449 12.06 26.43 -0.74
N ASP A 450 12.33 26.13 -2.01
CA ASP A 450 13.66 26.28 -2.59
C ASP A 450 14.12 27.74 -2.61
N ARG A 451 13.24 28.69 -2.97
CA ARG A 451 13.55 30.12 -2.91
C ARG A 451 13.89 30.58 -1.49
N SER A 452 13.09 30.19 -0.51
CA SER A 452 13.28 30.60 0.89
C SER A 452 14.53 29.95 1.49
N LEU A 453 14.80 28.68 1.15
CA LEU A 453 15.98 27.95 1.60
C LEU A 453 17.25 28.55 1.01
N GLN A 454 17.24 28.87 -0.28
CA GLN A 454 18.36 29.54 -0.94
C GLN A 454 18.62 30.91 -0.29
N ALA A 455 17.59 31.73 -0.09
CA ALA A 455 17.73 33.03 0.56
C ALA A 455 18.29 32.91 1.99
N LEU A 456 17.86 31.91 2.76
CA LEU A 456 18.35 31.62 4.10
C LEU A 456 19.83 31.26 4.09
N VAL A 457 20.24 30.32 3.24
CA VAL A 457 21.64 29.87 3.12
C VAL A 457 22.55 31.00 2.65
N GLU A 458 22.10 31.81 1.67
CA GLU A 458 22.85 32.95 1.18
C GLU A 458 23.03 34.03 2.26
N LEU A 459 21.99 34.32 3.03
CA LEU A 459 22.08 35.26 4.14
C LEU A 459 22.97 34.73 5.26
N ALA A 460 22.85 33.45 5.63
CA ALA A 460 23.70 32.82 6.63
C ALA A 460 25.18 32.93 6.26
N ARG A 461 25.54 32.58 5.02
CA ARG A 461 26.91 32.70 4.52
C ARG A 461 27.42 34.14 4.51
N ARG A 462 26.55 35.11 4.23
CA ARG A 462 26.91 36.54 4.23
C ARG A 462 27.14 37.05 5.64
N HIS A 463 26.23 36.70 6.55
CA HIS A 463 26.28 37.05 7.96
C HIS A 463 27.60 36.63 8.60
N LEU A 464 28.01 35.37 8.43
CA LEU A 464 29.28 34.84 8.97
C LEU A 464 30.52 35.57 8.41
N ARG A 465 30.48 35.99 7.12
CA ARG A 465 31.57 36.77 6.52
C ARG A 465 31.64 38.19 7.06
N ASP A 466 30.49 38.84 7.20
CA ASP A 466 30.39 40.21 7.72
C ASP A 466 30.86 40.24 9.19
N GLU A 467 30.50 39.23 9.96
CA GLU A 467 30.96 39.01 11.33
C GLU A 467 32.48 38.85 11.41
N GLU A 468 33.08 37.96 10.61
CA GLU A 468 34.53 37.77 10.57
C GLU A 468 35.27 39.05 10.19
N ALA A 469 34.73 39.84 9.24
CA ALA A 469 35.31 41.12 8.83
C ALA A 469 35.26 42.15 9.97
N LEU A 470 34.15 42.18 10.73
CA LEU A 470 34.02 43.03 11.92
C LEU A 470 35.01 42.61 13.02
N MET A 471 35.19 41.31 13.25
CA MET A 471 36.17 40.78 14.22
C MET A 471 37.60 41.10 13.83
N GLU A 472 37.94 41.01 12.55
CA GLU A 472 39.25 41.37 12.01
C GLU A 472 39.52 42.88 12.19
N ALA A 473 38.55 43.73 11.86
CA ALA A 473 38.64 45.17 12.07
C ALA A 473 38.79 45.54 13.56
N ALA A 474 38.12 44.78 14.45
CA ALA A 474 38.18 44.99 15.89
C ALA A 474 39.44 44.39 16.56
N GLY A 475 40.23 43.59 15.86
CA GLY A 475 41.42 42.92 16.40
C GLY A 475 41.10 41.84 17.43
N TYR A 476 40.07 41.03 17.18
CA TYR A 476 39.65 39.95 18.08
C TYR A 476 40.69 38.82 18.16
N GLU A 477 41.18 38.50 19.37
CA GLU A 477 42.31 37.56 19.59
C GLU A 477 42.03 36.13 19.14
N GLU A 478 40.76 35.66 19.19
CA GLU A 478 40.37 34.28 18.87
C GLU A 478 39.84 34.11 17.42
N LEU A 479 40.03 35.10 16.54
CA LEU A 479 39.49 35.10 15.17
C LEU A 479 39.83 33.83 14.37
N ALA A 480 41.05 33.29 14.51
CA ALA A 480 41.46 32.08 13.79
C ALA A 480 40.66 30.84 14.20
N SER A 481 40.39 30.67 15.50
CA SER A 481 39.55 29.59 16.01
C SER A 481 38.09 29.78 15.59
N HIS A 482 37.66 31.03 15.48
CA HIS A 482 36.31 31.39 15.08
C HIS A 482 36.03 31.06 13.60
N ARG A 483 36.95 31.44 12.71
CA ARG A 483 36.93 31.09 11.27
C ARG A 483 36.85 29.58 11.03
N GLU A 484 37.56 28.80 11.85
CA GLU A 484 37.52 27.34 11.77
C GLU A 484 36.16 26.76 12.17
N CYS A 485 35.49 27.35 13.18
CA CYS A 485 34.12 26.99 13.55
C CYS A 485 33.14 27.27 12.39
N HIS A 486 33.20 28.46 11.79
CA HIS A 486 32.36 28.83 10.64
C HIS A 486 32.57 27.93 9.44
N ARG A 487 33.84 27.60 9.13
CA ARG A 487 34.18 26.69 8.03
C ARG A 487 33.53 25.32 8.21
N LYS A 488 33.57 24.78 9.43
CA LYS A 488 32.95 23.49 9.76
C LYS A 488 31.43 23.56 9.65
N LEU A 489 30.84 24.65 10.14
CA LEU A 489 29.42 24.88 10.10
C LEU A 489 28.85 24.97 8.69
N LEU A 490 29.54 25.71 7.82
CA LEU A 490 29.16 25.84 6.42
C LEU A 490 29.29 24.51 5.67
N ALA A 491 30.29 23.69 6.00
CA ALA A 491 30.42 22.34 5.44
C ALA A 491 29.26 21.43 5.86
N ASP A 492 28.84 21.48 7.13
CA ASP A 492 27.70 20.70 7.64
C ASP A 492 26.38 21.18 7.01
N LEU A 493 26.20 22.51 6.87
CA LEU A 493 25.05 23.09 6.18
C LEU A 493 24.97 22.62 4.72
N ASP A 494 26.07 22.67 4.00
CA ASP A 494 26.15 22.23 2.60
C ASP A 494 25.82 20.75 2.47
N ALA A 495 26.31 19.91 3.39
CA ALA A 495 26.00 18.49 3.42
C ALA A 495 24.50 18.22 3.64
N HIS A 496 23.84 18.95 4.54
CA HIS A 496 22.40 18.80 4.79
C HIS A 496 21.56 19.31 3.61
N VAL A 497 21.92 20.45 3.01
CA VAL A 497 21.23 20.99 1.83
C VAL A 497 21.37 20.05 0.63
N GLU A 498 22.57 19.51 0.40
CA GLU A 498 22.83 18.58 -0.69
C GLU A 498 22.07 17.26 -0.51
N ARG A 499 22.05 16.71 0.71
CA ARG A 499 21.26 15.52 1.03
C ARG A 499 19.78 15.73 0.70
N TYR A 500 19.22 16.88 1.10
CA TYR A 500 17.85 17.22 0.79
C TYR A 500 17.61 17.35 -0.73
N ARG A 501 18.48 18.04 -1.46
CA ARG A 501 18.36 18.21 -2.92
C ARG A 501 18.44 16.89 -3.69
N GLN A 502 19.24 15.94 -3.20
CA GLN A 502 19.39 14.62 -3.83
C GLN A 502 18.20 13.70 -3.53
N SER A 503 17.70 13.70 -2.29
CA SER A 503 16.64 12.77 -1.88
C SER A 503 15.24 13.28 -2.19
N GLY A 504 15.01 14.60 -2.12
CA GLY A 504 13.68 15.20 -2.10
C GLY A 504 12.79 14.74 -0.93
N SER A 505 13.35 14.02 0.04
CA SER A 505 12.57 13.37 1.10
C SER A 505 12.22 14.34 2.23
N ARG A 506 11.01 14.19 2.79
CA ARG A 506 10.57 14.98 3.95
C ARG A 506 11.49 14.80 5.16
N ASP A 507 12.04 13.60 5.34
CA ASP A 507 12.96 13.28 6.43
C ASP A 507 14.27 14.07 6.33
N ALA A 508 14.88 14.11 5.14
CA ALA A 508 16.11 14.89 4.92
C ALA A 508 15.88 16.39 5.12
N LEU A 509 14.70 16.90 4.72
CA LEU A 509 14.31 18.27 4.97
C LEU A 509 14.08 18.56 6.47
N GLN A 510 13.50 17.61 7.21
CA GLN A 510 13.30 17.74 8.65
C GLN A 510 14.64 17.75 9.41
N GLU A 511 15.60 16.93 8.99
CA GLU A 511 16.97 16.97 9.51
C GLU A 511 17.64 18.32 9.24
N LEU A 512 17.51 18.85 8.02
CA LEU A 512 18.05 20.15 7.64
C LEU A 512 17.42 21.29 8.46
N LEU A 513 16.09 21.31 8.60
CA LEU A 513 15.37 22.29 9.42
C LEU A 513 15.79 22.21 10.90
N TRP A 514 16.00 20.99 11.42
CA TRP A 514 16.49 20.80 12.77
C TRP A 514 17.91 21.34 12.95
N PHE A 515 18.83 20.97 12.06
CA PHE A 515 20.20 21.49 12.05
C PHE A 515 20.22 23.02 12.01
N LEU A 516 19.49 23.60 11.06
CA LEU A 516 19.37 25.04 10.85
C LEU A 516 18.81 25.76 12.09
N LYS A 517 17.75 25.21 12.69
CA LYS A 517 17.17 25.72 13.95
C LYS A 517 18.20 25.68 15.09
N SER A 518 18.82 24.53 15.31
CA SER A 518 19.77 24.32 16.40
C SER A 518 20.99 25.23 16.24
N TRP A 519 21.53 25.34 15.03
CA TRP A 519 22.60 26.26 14.72
C TRP A 519 22.19 27.71 15.01
N LEU A 520 21.10 28.18 14.40
CA LEU A 520 20.69 29.59 14.50
C LEU A 520 20.54 30.03 15.96
N VAL A 521 19.91 29.18 16.78
CA VAL A 521 19.70 29.48 18.20
C VAL A 521 20.99 29.36 19.01
N ASP A 522 21.80 28.31 18.83
CA ASP A 522 23.01 28.08 19.63
C ASP A 522 24.12 29.09 19.29
N HIS A 523 24.30 29.38 18.01
CA HIS A 523 25.32 30.31 17.51
C HIS A 523 25.04 31.73 17.99
N ILE A 524 23.87 32.28 17.67
CA ILE A 524 23.52 33.65 18.07
C ILE A 524 23.51 33.80 19.60
N TYR A 525 23.00 32.80 20.32
CA TYR A 525 22.84 32.93 21.76
C TYR A 525 24.13 32.67 22.55
N ARG A 526 25.01 31.76 22.10
CA ARG A 526 26.21 31.34 22.86
C ARG A 526 27.51 31.82 22.26
N VAL A 527 27.62 31.83 20.93
CA VAL A 527 28.84 32.20 20.23
C VAL A 527 28.88 33.72 20.08
N ASP A 528 27.80 34.32 19.58
CA ASP A 528 27.83 35.73 19.18
C ASP A 528 27.90 36.69 20.36
N LYS A 529 27.20 36.32 21.42
CA LYS A 529 27.25 37.07 22.67
C LYS A 529 28.63 37.12 23.32
N ARG A 530 29.52 36.14 23.11
CA ARG A 530 30.83 36.11 23.79
C ARG A 530 31.76 37.23 23.36
N TYR A 531 31.70 37.62 22.08
CA TYR A 531 32.57 38.67 21.54
C TYR A 531 31.83 40.00 21.36
N SER A 532 30.50 40.01 21.56
CA SER A 532 29.62 41.17 21.40
C SER A 532 30.14 42.46 22.07
N GLU A 533 30.73 42.37 23.26
CA GLU A 533 31.30 43.52 23.97
C GLU A 533 32.52 44.13 23.25
N THR A 534 33.37 43.28 22.66
CA THR A 534 34.59 43.69 21.95
C THR A 534 34.22 44.40 20.64
N LEU A 535 33.28 43.83 19.88
CA LEU A 535 32.78 44.43 18.64
C LEU A 535 31.97 45.70 18.90
N SER A 536 31.06 45.67 19.87
CA SER A 536 30.25 46.83 20.25
C SER A 536 31.10 48.00 20.72
N ALA A 537 32.24 47.73 21.37
CA ALA A 537 33.18 48.77 21.77
C ALA A 537 33.92 49.37 20.56
N HIS A 538 34.31 48.54 19.59
CA HIS A 538 34.96 48.98 18.36
C HIS A 538 34.03 49.85 17.49
N VAL A 539 32.80 49.40 17.25
CA VAL A 539 31.79 50.13 16.47
C VAL A 539 31.45 51.49 17.10
N ARG A 540 31.34 51.55 18.44
CA ARG A 540 31.14 52.81 19.17
C ARG A 540 32.33 53.78 19.14
N THR A 541 33.53 53.31 18.79
CA THR A 541 34.73 54.16 18.62
C THR A 541 34.98 54.55 17.17
N ALA A 542 34.35 53.86 16.22
CA ALA A 542 34.45 54.13 14.79
C ALA A 542 33.34 55.08 14.27
N ALA A 543 32.19 55.11 14.96
CA ALA A 543 31.14 56.12 14.81
C ALA A 543 31.41 57.34 15.69
#